data_AF-A0A4U2ZJ12-F1
#
_entry.id   AF-A0A4U2ZJ12-F1
#
_cell.length_a   1.000
_cell.length_b   1.000
_cell.length_c   1.000
_cell.angle_alpha   90.00
_cell.angle_beta   90.00
_cell.angle_gamma   90.00
#
_symmetry.space_group_name_H-M   'P 1'
#
loop_
_entity.id
_entity.type
_entity.pdbx_description
1 polymer ?
#
loop_
_entity_poly.entity_id
_entity_poly.type
_entity_poly.pdbx_seq_one_letter_code
_entity_poly.pdbx_strand_id
1 'polypeptide(L)' 'ATSAEEVKNPQRDLPIGIIASLVICTIIYVIVCLVMTGMVSYKELDVPEAMAYVLEVVGQDKVAGVIAVGAVIGIMAV' A
#
# COMPACT_ATOMS: atom_id res chain seq x y z
N ALA A 1 -0.71 20.35 -2.12
CA ALA A 1 -1.12 21.76 -1.89
C ALA A 1 -1.99 22.28 -3.05
N THR A 2 -1.65 21.97 -4.30
CA THR A 2 -2.41 22.32 -5.51
C THR A 2 -3.88 21.88 -5.49
N SER A 3 -4.20 20.73 -4.91
CA SER A 3 -5.58 20.21 -4.87
C SER A 3 -6.53 21.00 -3.95
N ALA A 4 -6.04 21.93 -3.12
CA ALA A 4 -6.89 22.72 -2.23
C ALA A 4 -7.62 23.85 -2.96
N GLU A 5 -7.10 24.31 -4.11
CA GLU A 5 -7.67 25.43 -4.90
C GLU A 5 -8.82 24.99 -5.81
N GLU A 6 -8.95 23.69 -6.09
CA GLU A 6 -10.01 23.12 -6.95
C GLU A 6 -11.20 22.56 -6.17
N VAL A 7 -11.12 22.57 -4.83
CA VAL A 7 -12.17 22.01 -3.96
C VAL A 7 -13.23 23.07 -3.68
N LYS A 8 -14.49 22.75 -3.98
CA LYS A 8 -15.62 23.67 -3.88
C LYS A 8 -15.87 24.20 -2.46
N ASN A 9 -15.62 23.39 -1.43
CA ASN A 9 -15.74 23.80 -0.03
C ASN A 9 -14.56 23.29 0.84
N PRO A 10 -13.39 23.94 0.76
CA PRO A 10 -12.14 23.39 1.30
C PRO A 10 -12.17 23.20 2.83
N GLN A 11 -12.93 24.02 3.57
CA GLN A 11 -13.02 23.94 5.03
C GLN A 11 -13.67 22.66 5.55
N ARG A 12 -14.54 21.99 4.77
CA ARG A 12 -15.13 20.69 5.15
C ARG A 12 -14.58 19.53 4.33
N ASP A 13 -14.39 19.71 3.03
CA ASP A 13 -14.08 18.60 2.14
C ASP A 13 -12.62 18.13 2.29
N LEU A 14 -11.69 19.06 2.55
CA LEU A 14 -10.28 18.71 2.81
C LEU A 14 -10.11 17.86 4.08
N PRO A 15 -10.63 18.25 5.27
CA PRO A 15 -10.47 17.44 6.47
C PRO A 15 -11.18 16.08 6.36
N ILE A 16 -12.36 16.02 5.73
CA ILE A 16 -13.05 14.74 5.50
C ILE A 16 -12.25 13.86 4.54
N GLY A 17 -11.71 14.43 3.46
CA GLY A 17 -10.91 13.71 2.47
C GLY A 17 -9.63 13.11 3.06
N ILE A 18 -8.92 13.87 3.90
CA ILE A 18 -7.70 13.39 4.58
C ILE A 18 -8.02 12.26 5.57
N ILE A 19 -9.07 12.41 6.38
CA ILE A 19 -9.45 11.36 7.35
C ILE A 19 -9.94 10.11 6.62
N ALA A 20 -10.75 10.27 5.56
CA ALA A 20 -11.23 9.15 4.77
C ALA A 20 -10.07 8.39 4.09
N SER A 21 -9.13 9.10 3.47
CA SER A 21 -7.98 8.48 2.83
C SER A 21 -7.08 7.77 3.84
N LEU A 22 -6.82 8.38 5.00
CA LEU A 22 -6.06 7.76 6.08
C LEU A 22 -6.72 6.47 6.60
N VAL A 23 -8.03 6.50 6.84
CA VAL A 23 -8.75 5.32 7.33
C VAL A 23 -8.70 4.19 6.31
N ILE A 24 -8.94 4.50 5.03
CA ILE A 24 -8.87 3.52 3.95
C ILE A 24 -7.46 2.94 3.82
N CYS A 25 -6.42 3.79 3.79
CA CYS A 25 -5.04 3.34 3.75
C CYS A 25 -4.68 2.48 4.96
N THR A 26 -5.15 2.84 6.16
CA THR A 26 -4.91 2.07 7.38
C THR A 26 -5.52 0.68 7.29
N ILE A 27 -6.77 0.56 6.81
CA ILE A 27 -7.45 -0.73 6.66
C ILE A 27 -6.69 -1.62 5.67
N ILE A 28 -6.31 -1.06 4.51
CA ILE A 28 -5.55 -1.79 3.49
C ILE A 28 -4.21 -2.26 4.08
N TYR A 29 -3.51 -1.39 4.82
CA TYR A 29 -2.23 -1.73 5.44
C TYR A 29 -2.36 -2.89 6.43
N VAL A 30 -3.38 -2.86 7.30
CA VAL A 30 -3.64 -3.95 8.26
C VAL A 30 -3.95 -5.26 7.54
N ILE A 31 -4.77 -5.24 6.49
CA ILE A 31 -5.10 -6.43 5.70
C ILE A 31 -3.84 -7.02 5.05
N VAL A 32 -3.01 -6.18 4.43
CA VAL A 32 -1.76 -6.63 3.79
C VAL A 32 -0.82 -7.24 4.83
N CYS A 33 -0.60 -6.59 5.98
CA CYS A 33 0.22 -7.13 7.05
C CYS A 33 -0.31 -8.47 7.58
N LEU A 34 -1.63 -8.63 7.71
CA LEU A 34 -2.24 -9.89 8.13
C LEU A 34 -2.03 -11.01 7.11
N VAL A 35 -2.23 -10.72 5.83
CA VAL A 35 -1.98 -11.70 4.75
C VAL A 35 -0.52 -12.12 4.73
N MET A 36 0.40 -11.17 4.80
CA MET A 36 1.83 -11.44 4.78
C MET A 36 2.29 -12.25 6.00
N THR A 37 1.85 -11.88 7.20
CA THR A 37 2.17 -12.60 8.45
C THR A 37 1.47 -13.97 8.51
N GLY A 38 0.32 -14.12 7.87
CA GLY A 38 -0.39 -15.39 7.76
C GLY A 38 0.26 -16.37 6.77
N MET A 39 0.98 -15.85 5.77
CA MET A 39 1.65 -16.65 4.74
C MET A 39 3.09 -17.00 5.12
N VAL A 40 3.84 -16.09 5.75
CA VAL A 40 5.25 -16.28 6.09
C VAL A 40 5.52 -15.83 7.53
N SER A 41 6.40 -16.53 8.22
CA SER A 41 6.77 -16.21 9.59
C SER A 41 7.44 -14.84 9.67
N TYR A 42 7.01 -13.98 10.62
CA TYR A 42 7.50 -12.61 10.82
C TYR A 42 9.02 -12.45 10.92
N LYS A 43 9.76 -13.54 11.19
CA LYS A 43 11.22 -13.54 11.24
C LYS A 43 11.89 -13.55 9.86
N GLU A 44 11.18 -14.00 8.83
CA GLU A 44 11.69 -14.06 7.46
C GLU A 44 11.23 -12.85 6.62
N LEU A 45 10.40 -11.98 7.19
CA LEU A 45 9.96 -10.73 6.56
C LEU A 45 10.97 -9.56 6.73
N ASP A 46 12.12 -9.78 7.38
CA ASP A 46 13.21 -8.78 7.50
C ASP A 46 14.04 -8.70 6.20
N VAL A 47 13.35 -8.38 5.12
CA VAL A 47 13.91 -8.23 3.77
C VAL A 47 13.47 -6.88 3.19
N PRO A 48 14.27 -6.26 2.32
CA PRO A 48 13.96 -4.94 1.76
C PRO A 48 12.64 -4.90 0.99
N GLU A 49 12.19 -6.04 0.44
CA GLU A 49 10.90 -6.16 -0.25
C GLU A 49 10.10 -7.37 0.25
N ALA A 50 9.49 -7.22 1.43
CA ALA A 50 8.74 -8.31 2.06
C ALA A 50 7.54 -8.81 1.21
N MET A 51 6.89 -7.94 0.44
CA MET A 51 5.68 -8.31 -0.32
C MET A 51 6.01 -9.19 -1.53
N ALA A 52 7.06 -8.87 -2.28
CA ALA A 52 7.54 -9.73 -3.36
C ALA A 52 8.09 -11.05 -2.81
N TYR A 53 8.86 -11.00 -1.71
CA TYR A 53 9.40 -12.19 -1.06
C TYR A 53 8.30 -13.17 -0.62
N VAL A 54 7.23 -12.68 0.03
CA VAL A 54 6.10 -13.52 0.44
C VAL A 54 5.45 -14.21 -0.76
N LEU A 55 5.32 -13.53 -1.90
CA LEU A 55 4.73 -14.08 -3.12
C LEU A 55 5.65 -15.09 -3.82
N GLU A 56 6.97 -14.88 -3.78
CA GLU A 56 7.99 -15.81 -4.27
C GLU A 56 8.02 -17.09 -3.42
N VAL A 57 7.98 -16.97 -2.10
CA VAL A 57 7.91 -18.11 -1.16
C VAL A 57 6.65 -18.97 -1.39
N VAL A 58 5.56 -18.36 -1.82
CA VAL A 58 4.29 -19.04 -2.12
C VAL A 58 4.25 -19.59 -3.57
N GLY A 59 5.32 -19.43 -4.34
CA GLY A 59 5.46 -19.95 -5.69
C GLY A 59 4.71 -19.16 -6.76
N GLN A 60 4.39 -17.90 -6.49
CA GLN A 60 3.67 -16.98 -7.37
C GLN A 60 4.60 -15.90 -7.94
N ASP A 61 5.76 -16.29 -8.46
CA ASP A 61 6.82 -15.40 -8.97
C ASP A 61 6.33 -14.42 -10.05
N LYS A 62 5.39 -14.86 -10.88
CA LYS A 62 4.78 -14.00 -11.92
C LYS A 62 3.95 -12.87 -11.32
N VAL A 63 3.24 -13.13 -10.22
CA VAL A 63 2.43 -12.13 -9.52
C VAL A 63 3.34 -11.21 -8.70
N ALA A 64 4.40 -11.75 -8.09
CA ALA A 64 5.45 -10.96 -7.44
C ALA A 64 6.05 -9.93 -8.41
N GLY A 65 6.43 -10.36 -9.62
CA GLY A 65 6.97 -9.47 -10.65
C GLY A 65 6.00 -8.36 -11.09
N VAL A 66 4.71 -8.66 -11.25
CA VAL A 66 3.69 -7.65 -11.58
C VAL A 66 3.53 -6.63 -10.46
N ILE A 67 3.51 -7.08 -9.21
CA ILE A 67 3.38 -6.21 -8.04
C ILE A 67 4.61 -5.33 -7.86
N ALA A 68 5.82 -5.86 -8.05
CA ALA A 68 7.07 -5.10 -7.98
C ALA A 68 7.10 -3.98 -9.03
N VAL A 69 6.71 -4.27 -10.29
CA VAL A 69 6.60 -3.27 -11.34
C VAL A 69 5.55 -2.21 -11.00
N GLY A 70 4.39 -2.64 -10.48
CA GLY A 70 3.33 -1.73 -10.03
C GLY A 70 3.79 -0.82 -8.89
N ALA A 71 4.55 -1.35 -7.93
CA ALA A 71 5.11 -0.60 -6.81
C ALA A 71 6.10 0.47 -7.30
N VAL A 72 7.00 0.11 -8.23
CA VAL A 72 7.97 1.05 -8.83
C VAL A 72 7.27 2.19 -9.55
N ILE A 73 6.24 1.89 -10.35
CA ILE A 73 5.44 2.92 -11.04
C ILE A 73 4.71 3.81 -10.03
N GLY A 74 4.13 3.23 -8.99
CA GLY A 74 3.41 3.96 -7.94
C GLY A 74 4.32 4.90 -7.15
N ILE A 75 5.49 4.43 -6.72
CA ILE A 75 6.47 5.25 -5.98
C ILE A 75 6.99 6.39 -6.85
N MET A 76 7.19 6.18 -8.16
CA MET A 76 7.59 7.25 -9.08
C MET A 76 6.52 8.31 -9.31
N ALA A 77 5.24 7.97 -9.14
CA ALA A 77 4.12 8.88 -9.36
C ALA A 77 3.84 9.81 -8.17
N VAL A 78 4.32 9.44 -6.97
CA VAL A 78 4.26 10.23 -5.73
C VAL A 78 5.33 11.30 -5.72
#